data_AF-A0A963MII9-F1
#
_entry.id   AF-A0A963MII9-F1
#
_cell.length_a   1.000
_cell.length_b   1.000
_cell.length_c   1.000
_cell.angle_alpha   90.00
_cell.angle_beta   90.00
_cell.angle_gamma   90.00
#
_symmetry.space_group_name_H-M   'P 1'
#
loop_
_entity.id
_entity.type
_entity.pdbx_description
1 polymer ?
#
loop_
_entity_poly.entity_id
_entity_poly.type
_entity_poly.pdbx_seq_one_letter_code
_entity_poly.pdbx_strand_id
1 'polypeptide(L)'
;ELVRSRLLVRMSARFDAQLSELVFQHGLSAGRGSQGLRDVDALRSFSAGPTGLALLDAPWIPVYIGLVYVLHPVLGHVALVGGIALFLLGLWNERSTRVPLAEAGRELAASQQFTELSSRNAEVVRAMGMLPGLTRVWRQQHDLGLGLQGIASDRAANVASVTKSLRMFLQVAILGAGAWLVIQQQLTAGVMIAASIIMGRGLAPLESAIGGWRGFLQAR
;
A
#
# COMPACT_ATOMS: atom_id res chain seq x y z
N GLU A 1 -20.47 2.20 -2.54
CA GLU A 1 -19.23 2.33 -3.35
C GLU A 1 -19.19 3.53 -4.31
N LEU A 2 -20.05 3.60 -5.34
CA LEU A 2 -19.88 4.53 -6.48
C LEU A 2 -19.84 6.03 -6.10
N VAL A 3 -20.64 6.46 -5.13
CA VAL A 3 -20.64 7.86 -4.67
C VAL A 3 -19.37 8.18 -3.88
N ARG A 4 -18.89 7.24 -3.06
CA ARG A 4 -17.66 7.36 -2.26
C ARG A 4 -16.42 7.38 -3.14
N SER A 5 -16.31 6.50 -4.14
CA SER A 5 -15.19 6.51 -5.08
C SER A 5 -15.16 7.79 -5.91
N ARG A 6 -16.33 8.28 -6.37
CA ARG A 6 -16.43 9.58 -7.07
C ARG A 6 -16.10 10.77 -6.18
N LEU A 7 -16.49 10.76 -4.90
CA LEU A 7 -16.12 11.80 -3.94
C LEU A 7 -14.62 11.83 -3.71
N LEU A 8 -13.96 10.67 -3.57
CA LEU A 8 -12.52 10.59 -3.35
C LEU A 8 -11.71 10.97 -4.59
N VAL A 9 -12.18 10.61 -5.79
CA VAL A 9 -11.58 11.09 -7.05
C VAL A 9 -11.73 12.61 -7.20
N ARG A 10 -12.86 13.19 -6.76
CA ARG A 10 -13.07 14.65 -6.78
C ARG A 10 -12.25 15.36 -5.71
N MET A 11 -12.09 14.77 -4.52
CA MET A 11 -11.24 15.31 -3.48
C MET A 11 -9.76 15.23 -3.87
N SER A 12 -9.32 14.12 -4.46
CA SER A 12 -7.94 13.98 -4.95
C SER A 12 -7.64 14.95 -6.09
N ALA A 13 -8.59 15.19 -7.00
CA ALA A 13 -8.45 16.20 -8.05
C ALA A 13 -8.40 17.64 -7.50
N ARG A 14 -9.13 17.94 -6.41
CA ARG A 14 -9.06 19.25 -5.74
C ARG A 14 -7.76 19.44 -4.95
N PHE A 15 -7.29 18.39 -4.27
CA PHE A 15 -6.00 18.38 -3.59
C PHE A 15 -4.85 18.55 -4.58
N ASP A 16 -4.91 17.86 -5.72
CA ASP A 16 -3.95 17.97 -6.81
C ASP A 16 -3.91 19.38 -7.40
N ALA A 17 -5.07 19.99 -7.69
CA ALA A 17 -5.11 21.36 -8.22
C ALA A 17 -4.46 22.39 -7.27
N GLN A 18 -4.60 22.22 -5.95
CA GLN A 18 -4.01 23.14 -4.96
C GLN A 18 -2.53 22.87 -4.71
N LEU A 19 -2.11 21.60 -4.66
CA LEU A 19 -0.71 21.24 -4.41
C LEU A 19 0.17 21.37 -5.65
N SER A 20 -0.32 20.98 -6.83
CA SER A 20 0.44 21.02 -8.09
C SER A 20 0.84 22.44 -8.46
N GLU A 21 -0.02 23.43 -8.23
CA GLU A 21 0.30 24.84 -8.50
C GLU A 21 1.39 25.37 -7.53
N LEU A 22 1.27 25.08 -6.23
CA LEU A 22 2.25 25.48 -5.21
C LEU A 22 3.62 24.80 -5.42
N VAL A 23 3.62 23.51 -5.77
CA VAL A 23 4.83 22.71 -6.02
C VAL A 23 5.48 23.11 -7.34
N PHE A 24 4.71 23.47 -8.37
CA PHE A 24 5.24 23.98 -9.63
C PHE A 24 5.92 25.35 -9.46
N GLN A 25 5.27 26.28 -8.75
CA GLN A 25 5.83 27.61 -8.47
C GLN A 25 7.12 27.53 -7.63
N HIS A 26 7.14 26.71 -6.57
CA HIS A 26 8.36 26.49 -5.79
C HIS A 26 9.42 25.68 -6.57
N GLY A 27 9.00 24.70 -7.37
CA GLY A 27 9.88 23.85 -8.16
C GLY A 27 10.63 24.59 -9.27
N LEU A 28 10.01 25.62 -9.86
CA LEU A 28 10.64 26.55 -10.80
C LEU A 28 11.73 27.41 -10.12
N SER A 29 11.50 27.86 -8.89
CA SER A 29 12.47 28.66 -8.14
C SER A 29 13.69 27.86 -7.65
N ALA A 30 13.54 26.54 -7.44
CA ALA A 30 14.58 25.64 -6.93
C ALA A 30 15.25 24.75 -8.00
N GLY A 31 14.82 24.83 -9.28
CA GLY A 31 15.33 23.99 -10.36
C GLY A 31 14.98 22.49 -10.24
N ARG A 32 13.98 22.13 -9.43
CA ARG A 32 13.56 20.74 -9.13
C ARG A 32 12.10 20.42 -9.52
N GLY A 33 11.48 21.26 -10.35
CA GLY A 33 10.05 21.16 -10.68
C GLY A 33 9.60 19.81 -11.26
N SER A 34 10.44 19.12 -12.04
CA SER A 34 10.09 17.83 -12.67
C SER A 34 10.01 16.67 -11.67
N GLN A 35 10.72 16.74 -10.54
CA GLN A 35 10.67 15.71 -9.50
C GLN A 35 9.47 15.95 -8.57
N GLY A 36 9.24 17.19 -8.17
CA GLY A 36 8.07 17.55 -7.36
C GLY A 36 6.74 17.24 -8.03
N LEU A 37 6.61 17.45 -9.35
CA LEU A 37 5.41 17.08 -10.10
C LEU A 37 5.18 15.56 -10.14
N ARG A 38 6.24 14.75 -10.31
CA ARG A 38 6.15 13.28 -10.29
C ARG A 38 5.74 12.74 -8.92
N ASP A 39 6.23 13.36 -7.85
CA ASP A 39 5.86 12.97 -6.48
C ASP A 39 4.38 13.32 -6.20
N VAL A 40 3.89 14.46 -6.71
CA VAL A 40 2.46 14.83 -6.60
C VAL A 40 1.57 13.88 -7.40
N ASP A 41 1.96 13.49 -8.61
CA ASP A 41 1.24 12.48 -9.40
C ASP A 41 1.23 11.11 -8.71
N ALA A 42 2.33 10.71 -8.06
CA ALA A 42 2.42 9.50 -7.26
C ALA A 42 1.48 9.56 -6.03
N LEU A 43 1.43 10.69 -5.33
CA LEU A 43 0.52 10.91 -4.19
C LEU A 43 -0.95 10.91 -4.61
N ARG A 44 -1.27 11.55 -5.75
CA ARG A 44 -2.63 11.58 -6.30
C ARG A 44 -3.10 10.19 -6.68
N SER A 45 -2.26 9.44 -7.41
CA SER A 45 -2.57 8.06 -7.84
C SER A 45 -2.69 7.10 -6.66
N PHE A 46 -1.85 7.25 -5.62
CA PHE A 46 -1.98 6.50 -4.37
C PHE A 46 -3.30 6.81 -3.64
N SER A 47 -3.62 8.09 -3.47
CA SER A 47 -4.79 8.57 -2.71
C SER A 47 -6.11 8.18 -3.39
N ALA A 48 -6.13 8.17 -4.73
CA ALA A 48 -7.27 7.69 -5.51
C ALA A 48 -7.32 6.16 -5.67
N GLY A 49 -6.26 5.46 -5.24
CA GLY A 49 -6.12 4.01 -5.38
C GLY A 49 -6.87 3.20 -4.32
N PRO A 50 -6.96 1.87 -4.51
CA PRO A 50 -7.63 0.94 -3.58
C PRO A 50 -7.09 1.01 -2.14
N THR A 51 -5.79 1.28 -2.00
CA THR A 51 -5.10 1.41 -0.71
C THR A 51 -5.52 2.66 0.07
N GLY A 52 -5.65 3.80 -0.62
CA GLY A 52 -6.11 5.05 0.00
C GLY A 52 -7.55 4.93 0.51
N LEU A 53 -8.40 4.24 -0.25
CA LEU A 53 -9.76 3.88 0.17
C LEU A 53 -9.79 2.99 1.42
N ALA A 54 -8.91 1.98 1.48
CA ALA A 54 -8.80 1.06 2.59
C ALA A 54 -8.34 1.74 3.89
N LEU A 55 -7.40 2.69 3.81
CA LEU A 55 -6.96 3.45 4.98
C LEU A 55 -8.09 4.28 5.62
N LEU A 56 -9.06 4.75 4.84
CA LEU A 56 -10.23 5.44 5.35
C LEU A 56 -11.21 4.50 6.08
N ASP A 57 -11.19 3.20 5.75
CA ASP A 57 -12.01 2.18 6.43
C ASP A 57 -11.32 1.58 7.66
N ALA A 58 -10.01 1.75 7.81
CA ALA A 58 -9.24 1.21 8.93
C ALA A 58 -9.75 1.65 10.33
N PRO A 59 -10.15 2.92 10.57
CA PRO A 59 -10.70 3.33 11.87
C PRO A 59 -12.02 2.64 12.24
N TRP A 60 -12.73 2.09 11.25
CA TRP A 60 -14.01 1.40 11.45
C TRP A 60 -13.86 -0.07 11.81
N ILE A 61 -12.64 -0.63 11.75
CA ILE A 61 -12.36 -2.03 12.10
C ILE A 61 -12.84 -2.39 13.52
N PRO A 62 -12.58 -1.59 14.58
CA PRO A 62 -13.10 -1.88 15.92
C PRO A 62 -14.62 -1.89 15.99
N VAL A 63 -15.30 -1.06 15.19
CA VAL A 63 -16.77 -1.02 15.11
C VAL A 63 -17.31 -2.33 14.50
N TYR A 64 -16.67 -2.83 13.44
CA TYR A 64 -17.03 -4.13 12.86
C TYR A 64 -16.80 -5.30 13.85
N ILE A 65 -15.68 -5.29 14.58
CA ILE A 65 -15.41 -6.29 15.61
C ILE A 65 -16.45 -6.20 16.74
N GLY A 66 -16.80 -4.98 17.17
CA GLY A 66 -17.85 -4.74 18.16
C GLY A 66 -19.22 -5.28 17.71
N LEU A 67 -19.58 -5.07 16.44
CA LEU A 67 -20.82 -5.61 15.87
C LEU A 67 -20.84 -7.14 15.90
N VAL A 68 -19.73 -7.80 15.59
CA VAL A 68 -19.60 -9.27 15.68
C VAL A 68 -19.72 -9.75 17.13
N TYR A 69 -19.18 -8.99 18.10
CA TYR A 69 -19.31 -9.28 19.53
C TYR A 69 -20.77 -9.23 20.00
N VAL A 70 -21.57 -8.28 19.49
CA VAL A 70 -23.01 -8.18 19.78
C VAL A 70 -23.76 -9.40 19.23
N LEU A 71 -23.35 -9.94 18.08
CA LEU A 71 -23.96 -11.14 17.52
C LEU A 71 -23.66 -12.37 18.38
N HIS A 72 -22.39 -12.60 18.70
CA HIS A 72 -21.99 -13.68 19.61
C HIS A 72 -20.57 -13.49 20.14
N PRO A 73 -20.33 -13.62 21.46
CA PRO A 73 -19.01 -13.43 22.05
C PRO A 73 -17.92 -14.34 21.45
N VAL A 74 -18.23 -15.61 21.18
CA VAL A 74 -17.24 -16.56 20.61
C VAL A 74 -16.76 -16.12 19.22
N LEU A 75 -17.69 -15.65 18.35
CA LEU A 75 -17.32 -15.14 17.03
C LEU A 75 -16.52 -13.84 17.15
N GLY A 76 -16.86 -13.01 18.14
CA GLY A 76 -16.12 -11.79 18.48
C GLY A 76 -14.66 -12.08 18.84
N HIS A 77 -14.39 -13.12 19.65
CA HIS A 77 -13.02 -13.53 19.99
C HIS A 77 -12.22 -13.96 18.76
N VAL A 78 -12.83 -14.75 17.86
CA VAL A 78 -12.18 -15.17 16.60
C VAL A 78 -11.85 -13.94 15.73
N ALA A 79 -12.78 -13.00 15.61
CA ALA A 79 -12.56 -11.75 14.87
C ALA A 79 -11.49 -10.86 15.50
N LEU A 80 -11.46 -10.75 16.83
CA LEU A 80 -10.47 -9.97 17.57
C LEU A 80 -9.06 -10.56 17.39
N VAL A 81 -8.88 -11.87 17.60
CA VAL A 81 -7.59 -12.55 17.41
C VAL A 81 -7.12 -12.41 15.97
N GLY A 82 -8.02 -12.63 15.00
CA GLY A 82 -7.71 -12.44 13.59
C GLY A 82 -7.30 -11.01 13.24
N GLY A 83 -8.03 -10.02 13.74
CA GLY A 83 -7.72 -8.60 13.56
C GLY A 83 -6.37 -8.21 14.15
N ILE A 84 -6.06 -8.67 15.37
CA ILE A 84 -4.75 -8.43 16.01
C ILE A 84 -3.63 -9.09 15.19
N ALA A 85 -3.81 -10.34 14.77
CA ALA A 85 -2.81 -11.04 13.97
C ALA A 85 -2.54 -10.34 12.63
N LEU A 86 -3.59 -9.89 11.93
CA LEU A 86 -3.46 -9.12 10.68
C LEU A 86 -2.79 -7.77 10.93
N PHE A 87 -3.11 -7.09 12.03
CA PHE A 87 -2.48 -5.83 12.41
C PHE A 87 -0.97 -6.00 12.68
N LEU A 88 -0.58 -7.05 13.40
CA LEU A 88 0.82 -7.39 13.64
C LEU A 88 1.58 -7.71 12.34
N LEU A 89 0.95 -8.44 11.41
CA LEU A 89 1.51 -8.67 10.08
C LEU A 89 1.69 -7.36 9.30
N GLY A 90 0.73 -6.43 9.41
CA GLY A 90 0.85 -5.10 8.82
C GLY A 90 2.05 -4.31 9.37
N LEU A 91 2.21 -4.28 10.70
CA LEU A 91 3.37 -3.64 11.35
C LEU A 91 4.70 -4.29 10.95
N TRP A 92 4.72 -5.61 10.81
CA TRP A 92 5.90 -6.31 10.32
C TRP A 92 6.19 -5.94 8.88
N ASN A 93 5.19 -5.91 7.99
CA ASN A 93 5.36 -5.49 6.60
C ASN A 93 5.99 -4.09 6.51
N GLU A 94 5.44 -3.13 7.26
CA GLU A 94 5.95 -1.76 7.29
C GLU A 94 7.42 -1.74 7.72
N ARG A 95 7.76 -2.36 8.85
CA ARG A 95 9.15 -2.35 9.34
C ARG A 95 10.13 -3.06 8.41
N SER A 96 9.69 -4.16 7.79
CA SER A 96 10.53 -5.00 6.93
C SER A 96 10.82 -4.36 5.56
N THR A 97 9.89 -3.54 5.06
CA THR A 97 9.96 -2.92 3.73
C THR A 97 10.44 -1.48 3.74
N ARG A 98 10.27 -0.74 4.85
CA ARG A 98 10.58 0.69 4.94
C ARG A 98 12.02 1.04 4.58
N VAL A 99 12.99 0.35 5.19
CA VAL A 99 14.43 0.64 4.98
C VAL A 99 14.87 0.33 3.54
N PRO A 100 14.70 -0.91 3.02
CA PRO A 100 15.16 -1.24 1.67
C PRO A 100 14.44 -0.41 0.59
N LEU A 101 13.17 -0.06 0.79
CA LEU A 101 12.44 0.76 -0.17
C LEU A 101 12.90 2.23 -0.16
N ALA A 102 13.26 2.77 1.01
CA ALA A 102 13.83 4.12 1.10
C ALA A 102 15.22 4.21 0.45
N GLU A 103 16.07 3.20 0.65
CA GLU A 103 17.38 3.12 0.00
C GLU A 103 17.25 2.91 -1.52
N ALA A 104 16.37 2.01 -1.95
CA ALA A 104 16.06 1.82 -3.37
C ALA A 104 15.61 3.12 -4.03
N GLY A 105 14.74 3.90 -3.37
CA GLY A 105 14.27 5.19 -3.86
C GLY A 105 15.41 6.20 -4.05
N ARG A 106 16.37 6.26 -3.13
CA ARG A 106 17.54 7.15 -3.23
C ARG A 106 18.43 6.79 -4.42
N GLU A 107 18.75 5.51 -4.59
CA GLU A 107 19.64 5.03 -5.66
C GLU A 107 18.99 5.18 -7.05
N LEU A 108 17.70 4.89 -7.15
CA LEU A 108 16.93 5.11 -8.38
C LEU A 108 16.81 6.60 -8.71
N ALA A 109 16.62 7.47 -7.71
CA ALA A 109 16.61 8.92 -7.93
C ALA A 109 17.98 9.46 -8.37
N ALA A 110 19.07 9.00 -7.76
CA ALA A 110 20.43 9.35 -8.17
C ALA A 110 20.72 8.89 -9.61
N SER A 111 20.33 7.66 -9.95
CA SER A 111 20.42 7.11 -11.31
C SER A 111 19.66 7.96 -12.33
N GLN A 112 18.43 8.42 -11.99
CA GLN A 112 17.65 9.31 -12.86
C GLN A 112 18.31 10.68 -13.05
N GLN A 113 18.82 11.29 -11.98
CA GLN A 113 19.54 12.56 -12.06
C GLN A 113 20.80 12.43 -12.93
N PHE A 114 21.53 11.32 -12.80
CA PHE A 114 22.69 11.03 -13.63
C PHE A 114 22.31 10.93 -15.11
N THR A 115 21.20 10.25 -15.43
CA THR A 115 20.68 10.19 -16.80
C THR A 115 20.35 11.59 -17.31
N GLU A 116 19.65 12.42 -16.53
CA GLU A 116 19.26 13.76 -16.96
C GLU A 116 20.48 14.66 -17.27
N LEU A 117 21.51 14.63 -16.41
CA LEU A 117 22.76 15.36 -16.63
C LEU A 117 23.52 14.87 -17.87
N SER A 118 23.51 13.56 -18.09
CA SER A 118 24.17 12.92 -19.25
C SER A 118 23.44 13.26 -20.55
N SER A 119 22.10 13.29 -20.54
CA SER A 119 21.27 13.64 -21.69
C SER A 119 21.46 15.09 -22.11
N ARG A 120 21.61 16.02 -21.15
CA ARG A 120 21.89 17.44 -21.45
C ARG A 120 23.22 17.65 -22.20
N ASN A 121 24.19 16.74 -22.05
CA ASN A 121 25.51 16.81 -22.68
C ASN A 121 25.74 15.64 -23.67
N ALA A 122 24.68 15.11 -24.27
CA ALA A 122 24.73 13.88 -25.07
C ALA A 122 25.69 13.97 -26.27
N GLU A 123 25.79 15.13 -26.92
CA GLU A 123 26.69 15.35 -28.05
C GLU A 123 28.16 15.21 -27.65
N VAL A 124 28.55 15.78 -26.51
CA VAL A 124 29.91 15.69 -25.97
C VAL A 124 30.23 14.25 -25.55
N VAL A 125 29.30 13.59 -24.87
CA VAL A 125 29.45 12.18 -24.46
C VAL A 125 29.66 11.27 -25.68
N ARG A 126 28.94 11.52 -26.78
CA ARG A 126 29.06 10.76 -28.02
C ARG A 126 30.35 11.09 -28.77
N ALA A 127 30.75 12.36 -28.84
CA ALA A 127 31.96 12.81 -29.50
C ALA A 127 33.24 12.30 -28.81
N MET A 128 33.23 12.22 -27.47
CA MET A 128 34.37 11.75 -26.66
C MET A 128 34.38 10.22 -26.47
N GLY A 129 33.41 9.48 -27.03
CA GLY A 129 33.32 8.03 -26.87
C GLY A 129 33.07 7.55 -25.43
N MET A 130 32.57 8.42 -24.55
CA MET A 130 32.45 8.16 -23.11
C MET A 130 31.26 7.26 -22.74
N LEU A 131 30.40 6.93 -23.72
CA LEU A 131 29.15 6.18 -23.52
C LEU A 131 29.31 4.86 -22.74
N PRO A 132 30.31 3.99 -23.01
CA PRO A 132 30.49 2.75 -22.25
C PRO A 132 30.84 3.00 -20.78
N GLY A 133 31.62 4.05 -20.49
CA GLY A 133 32.01 4.44 -19.13
C GLY A 133 30.82 4.98 -18.33
N LEU A 134 30.05 5.92 -18.92
CA LEU A 134 28.83 6.43 -18.29
C LEU A 134 27.79 5.33 -18.07
N THR A 135 27.64 4.42 -19.03
CA THR A 135 26.70 3.29 -18.91
C THR A 135 27.08 2.39 -17.74
N ARG A 136 28.38 2.17 -17.49
CA ARG A 136 28.85 1.37 -16.35
C ARG A 136 28.51 2.02 -15.00
N VAL A 137 28.78 3.32 -14.87
CA VAL A 137 28.48 4.10 -13.65
C VAL A 137 26.97 4.15 -13.39
N TRP A 138 26.18 4.40 -14.44
CA TRP A 138 24.71 4.38 -14.36
C TRP A 138 24.19 3.01 -13.94
N ARG A 139 24.66 1.94 -14.60
CA ARG A 139 24.22 0.56 -14.33
C ARG A 139 24.53 0.15 -12.89
N GLN A 140 25.68 0.51 -12.34
CA GLN A 140 26.02 0.18 -10.95
C GLN A 140 25.01 0.76 -9.94
N GLN A 141 24.60 2.02 -10.11
CA GLN A 141 23.60 2.67 -9.24
C GLN A 141 22.20 2.10 -9.49
N HIS A 142 21.85 1.88 -10.76
CA HIS A 142 20.55 1.36 -11.15
C HIS A 142 20.31 -0.07 -10.64
N ASP A 143 21.29 -0.96 -10.81
CA ASP A 143 21.21 -2.35 -10.38
C ASP A 143 21.12 -2.47 -8.85
N LEU A 144 21.83 -1.60 -8.12
CA LEU A 144 21.75 -1.55 -6.65
C LEU A 144 20.36 -1.10 -6.19
N GLY A 145 19.80 -0.06 -6.82
CA GLY A 145 18.43 0.38 -6.57
C GLY A 145 17.38 -0.69 -6.88
N LEU A 146 17.53 -1.40 -8.01
CA LEU A 146 16.65 -2.52 -8.37
C LEU A 146 16.77 -3.71 -7.40
N GLY A 147 17.97 -4.03 -6.94
CA GLY A 147 18.19 -5.11 -5.96
C GLY A 147 17.49 -4.84 -4.64
N LEU A 148 17.63 -3.62 -4.10
CA LEU A 148 16.95 -3.19 -2.88
C LEU A 148 15.42 -3.15 -3.05
N GLN A 149 14.94 -2.70 -4.21
CA GLN A 149 13.52 -2.74 -4.55
C GLN A 149 12.99 -4.19 -4.62
N GLY A 150 13.79 -5.12 -5.17
CA GLY A 150 13.49 -6.55 -5.21
C GLY A 150 13.36 -7.14 -3.81
N ILE A 151 14.32 -6.88 -2.91
CA ILE A 151 14.26 -7.35 -1.51
C ILE A 151 13.00 -6.83 -0.81
N ALA A 152 12.67 -5.55 -0.99
CA ALA A 152 11.44 -4.98 -0.45
C ALA A 152 10.19 -5.64 -1.06
N SER A 153 10.22 -5.94 -2.36
CA SER A 153 9.14 -6.62 -3.09
C SER A 153 8.88 -8.02 -2.53
N ASP A 154 9.91 -8.83 -2.36
CA ASP A 154 9.78 -10.21 -1.92
C ASP A 154 9.25 -10.27 -0.48
N ARG A 155 9.76 -9.39 0.39
CA ARG A 155 9.26 -9.25 1.77
C ARG A 155 7.78 -8.86 1.79
N ALA A 156 7.37 -7.89 0.98
CA ALA A 156 5.98 -7.47 0.88
C ALA A 156 5.08 -8.59 0.34
N ALA A 157 5.53 -9.32 -0.69
CA ALA A 157 4.80 -10.42 -1.30
C ALA A 157 4.60 -11.59 -0.32
N ASN A 158 5.62 -11.91 0.47
CA ASN A 158 5.54 -12.92 1.52
C ASN A 158 4.49 -12.55 2.58
N VAL A 159 4.55 -11.31 3.10
CA VAL A 159 3.58 -10.88 4.11
C VAL A 159 2.17 -10.80 3.54
N ALA A 160 2.00 -10.32 2.30
CA ALA A 160 0.69 -10.30 1.63
C ALA A 160 0.11 -11.71 1.46
N SER A 161 0.95 -12.70 1.11
CA SER A 161 0.54 -14.10 0.97
C SER A 161 0.12 -14.70 2.31
N VAL A 162 0.89 -14.48 3.38
CA VAL A 162 0.54 -14.92 4.74
C VAL A 162 -0.77 -14.28 5.21
N THR A 163 -0.95 -12.97 4.95
CA THR A 163 -2.17 -12.21 5.28
C THR A 163 -3.39 -12.82 4.59
N LYS A 164 -3.29 -13.11 3.29
CA LYS A 164 -4.36 -13.72 2.51
C LYS A 164 -4.73 -15.11 3.01
N SER A 165 -3.73 -15.94 3.33
CA SER A 165 -3.94 -17.28 3.90
C SER A 165 -4.60 -17.23 5.27
N LEU A 166 -4.15 -16.32 6.14
CA LEU A 166 -4.75 -16.11 7.46
C LEU A 166 -6.22 -15.68 7.34
N ARG A 167 -6.55 -14.80 6.38
CA ARG A 167 -7.95 -14.41 6.13
C ARG A 167 -8.81 -15.60 5.69
N MET A 168 -8.32 -16.42 4.75
CA MET A 168 -9.04 -17.62 4.33
C MET A 168 -9.27 -18.59 5.50
N PHE A 169 -8.26 -18.76 6.35
CA PHE A 169 -8.37 -19.56 7.56
C PHE A 169 -9.42 -18.99 8.53
N LEU A 170 -9.40 -17.68 8.79
CA LEU A 170 -10.37 -17.00 9.65
C LEU A 170 -11.80 -17.13 9.13
N GLN A 171 -12.00 -17.08 7.81
CA GLN A 171 -13.30 -17.24 7.18
C GLN A 171 -13.86 -18.66 7.40
N VAL A 172 -13.03 -19.69 7.25
CA VAL A 172 -13.39 -21.08 7.56
C VAL A 172 -13.64 -21.26 9.06
N ALA A 173 -12.81 -20.67 9.91
CA ALA A 173 -12.94 -20.74 11.36
C ALA A 173 -14.26 -20.11 11.85
N ILE A 174 -14.67 -18.96 11.30
CA ILE A 174 -15.98 -18.36 11.61
C ILE A 174 -17.12 -19.26 11.16
N LEU A 175 -17.06 -19.84 9.96
CA LEU A 175 -18.12 -20.72 9.48
C LEU A 175 -18.21 -21.99 10.35
N GLY A 176 -17.08 -22.57 10.73
CA GLY A 176 -17.03 -23.73 11.63
C GLY A 176 -17.57 -23.43 13.03
N ALA A 177 -17.11 -22.33 13.64
CA ALA A 177 -17.60 -21.89 14.95
C ALA A 177 -19.08 -21.51 14.91
N GLY A 178 -19.52 -20.84 13.86
CA GLY A 178 -20.92 -20.48 13.63
C GLY A 178 -21.81 -21.71 13.45
N ALA A 179 -21.39 -22.70 12.67
CA ALA A 179 -22.13 -23.95 12.49
C ALA A 179 -22.29 -24.72 13.81
N TRP A 180 -21.23 -24.79 14.63
CA TRP A 180 -21.28 -25.40 15.96
C TRP A 180 -22.30 -24.71 16.88
N LEU A 181 -22.37 -23.38 16.84
CA LEU A 181 -23.32 -22.60 17.66
C LEU A 181 -24.76 -22.68 17.15
N VAL A 182 -24.95 -22.83 15.83
CA VAL A 182 -26.27 -23.08 15.22
C VAL A 182 -26.82 -24.44 15.64
N ILE A 183 -25.96 -25.47 15.69
CA ILE A 183 -26.35 -26.81 16.18
C ILE A 183 -26.80 -26.75 17.65
N GLN A 184 -26.14 -25.93 18.47
CA GLN A 184 -26.54 -25.68 19.86
C GLN A 184 -27.75 -24.76 20.01
N GLN A 185 -28.40 -24.35 18.91
CA GLN A 185 -29.56 -23.45 18.89
C GLN A 185 -29.31 -22.08 19.55
N GLN A 186 -28.04 -21.69 19.74
CA GLN A 186 -27.67 -20.39 20.30
C GLN A 186 -27.68 -19.28 19.24
N LEU A 187 -27.57 -19.66 17.96
CA LEU A 187 -27.49 -18.77 16.82
C LEU A 187 -28.39 -19.26 15.69
N THR A 188 -28.95 -18.33 14.91
CA THR A 188 -29.64 -18.67 13.67
C THR A 188 -28.67 -18.78 12.49
N ALA A 189 -29.01 -19.57 11.48
CA ALA A 189 -28.22 -19.68 10.25
C ALA A 189 -27.99 -18.32 9.56
N GLY A 190 -28.95 -17.39 9.70
CA GLY A 190 -28.82 -16.02 9.20
C GLY A 190 -27.71 -15.23 9.90
N VAL A 191 -27.61 -15.34 11.23
CA VAL A 191 -26.55 -14.64 11.98
C VAL A 191 -25.17 -15.23 11.69
N MET A 192 -25.08 -16.55 11.48
CA MET A 192 -23.84 -17.21 11.06
C MET A 192 -23.31 -16.63 9.74
N ILE A 193 -24.16 -16.50 8.71
CA ILE A 193 -23.74 -15.93 7.42
C ILE A 193 -23.44 -14.44 7.56
N ALA A 194 -24.27 -13.68 8.28
CA ALA A 194 -24.04 -12.26 8.52
C ALA A 194 -22.68 -12.00 9.18
N ALA A 195 -22.32 -12.77 10.22
CA ALA A 195 -21.03 -12.65 10.90
C ALA A 195 -19.85 -12.94 9.96
N SER A 196 -19.96 -13.96 9.10
CA SER A 196 -18.94 -14.28 8.08
C SER A 196 -18.75 -13.14 7.06
N ILE A 197 -19.83 -12.55 6.58
CA ILE A 197 -19.78 -11.42 5.65
C ILE A 197 -19.19 -10.17 6.32
N ILE A 198 -19.62 -9.85 7.55
CA ILE A 198 -19.14 -8.69 8.31
C ILE A 198 -17.64 -8.84 8.59
N MET A 199 -17.17 -10.03 8.98
CA MET A 199 -15.75 -10.25 9.22
C MET A 199 -14.93 -10.12 7.93
N GLY A 200 -15.38 -10.71 6.83
CA GLY A 200 -14.71 -10.60 5.53
C GLY A 200 -14.61 -9.15 5.05
N ARG A 201 -15.67 -8.36 5.23
CA ARG A 201 -15.70 -6.92 4.89
C ARG A 201 -14.85 -6.08 5.85
N GLY A 202 -14.93 -6.36 7.15
CA GLY A 202 -14.22 -5.60 8.19
C GLY A 202 -12.70 -5.79 8.13
N LEU A 203 -12.22 -6.96 7.69
CA LEU A 203 -10.78 -7.26 7.59
C LEU A 203 -10.19 -6.96 6.19
N ALA A 204 -11.02 -6.74 5.16
CA ALA A 204 -10.56 -6.42 3.81
C ALA A 204 -9.66 -5.15 3.72
N PRO A 205 -9.89 -4.08 4.50
CA PRO A 205 -9.03 -2.91 4.47
C PRO A 205 -7.60 -3.18 4.93
N LEU A 206 -7.41 -4.05 5.93
CA LEU A 206 -6.10 -4.46 6.43
C LEU A 206 -5.28 -5.14 5.33
N GLU A 207 -5.88 -6.07 4.59
CA GLU A 207 -5.22 -6.76 3.49
C GLU A 207 -4.88 -5.81 2.33
N SER A 208 -5.82 -4.95 1.96
CA SER A 208 -5.61 -3.96 0.90
C SER A 208 -4.49 -2.98 1.26
N ALA A 209 -4.40 -2.58 2.54
CA ALA A 209 -3.32 -1.73 3.04
C ALA A 209 -1.95 -2.41 2.91
N ILE A 210 -1.85 -3.70 3.26
CA ILE A 210 -0.60 -4.47 3.15
C ILE A 210 -0.17 -4.64 1.69
N GLY A 211 -1.11 -4.99 0.79
CA GLY A 211 -0.83 -5.15 -0.63
C GLY A 211 -0.47 -3.85 -1.34
N GLY A 212 -1.03 -2.73 -0.87
CA GLY A 212 -0.84 -1.41 -1.44
C GLY A 212 0.25 -0.54 -0.81
N TRP A 213 0.90 -1.01 0.26
CA TRP A 213 1.90 -0.27 1.04
C TRP A 213 3.09 0.22 0.21
N ARG A 214 3.44 -0.53 -0.86
CA ARG A 214 4.47 -0.13 -1.82
C ARG A 214 4.15 1.20 -2.50
N GLY A 215 2.90 1.39 -2.94
CA GLY A 215 2.49 2.63 -3.62
C GLY A 215 2.53 3.84 -2.68
N PHE A 216 2.29 3.62 -1.38
CA PHE A 216 2.39 4.68 -0.38
C PHE A 216 3.83 5.15 -0.18
N LEU A 217 4.75 4.21 0.02
CA LEU A 217 6.15 4.52 0.27
C LEU A 217 6.89 5.04 -0.96
N GLN A 218 6.40 4.76 -2.18
CA GLN A 218 6.93 5.38 -3.40
C GLN A 218 6.46 6.82 -3.61
N ALA A 219 5.35 7.21 -2.98
CA ALA A 219 4.79 8.55 -3.08
C ALA A 219 5.32 9.50 -1.97
N ARG A 220 6.09 8.99 -1.00
CA ARG A 220 6.64 9.73 0.13
C ARG A 220 8.14 9.92 -0.01
#